data_AF-A0A953QAI0-F1
#
_entry.id   AF-A0A953QAI0-F1
#
_cell.length_a   1.000
_cell.length_b   1.000
_cell.length_c   1.000
_cell.angle_alpha   90.00
_cell.angle_beta   90.00
_cell.angle_gamma   90.00
#
_symmetry.space_group_name_H-M   'P 1'
#
loop_
_entity.id
_entity.type
_entity.pdbx_description
1 polymer ?
#
loop_
_entity_poly.entity_id
_entity_poly.type
_entity_poly.pdbx_seq_one_letter_code
_entity_poly.pdbx_strand_id
1 'polypeptide(L)' 'MAKFEECLQRLEKIVQELEKGEVPLEKSLTLFEEGMQLSATCRKELEQAEGKVEILLKQNGKLQAESFES' A
#
# COMPACT_ATOMS: atom_id res chain seq x y z
N MET A 1 -3.43 -2.56 11.22
CA MET A 1 -2.78 -3.41 10.20
C MET A 1 -3.79 -4.37 9.56
N ALA A 2 -4.77 -4.89 10.29
CA ALA A 2 -5.88 -5.69 9.73
C ALA A 2 -6.49 -5.12 8.42
N LYS A 3 -6.77 -3.82 8.37
CA LYS A 3 -7.31 -3.15 7.17
C LYS A 3 -6.37 -3.20 5.94
N PHE A 4 -5.05 -3.17 6.15
CA PHE A 4 -4.08 -3.30 5.05
C PHE A 4 -4.01 -4.74 4.56
N GLU A 5 -3.96 -5.70 5.48
CA GLU A 5 -3.95 -7.13 5.15
C GLU A 5 -5.22 -7.56 4.41
N GLU A 6 -6.39 -7.07 4.84
CA GLU A 6 -7.67 -7.30 4.17
C GLU A 6 -7.70 -6.68 2.75
N CYS A 7 -7.20 -5.44 2.60
CA CYS A 7 -7.05 -4.77 1.31
C CYS A 7 -6.17 -5.59 0.36
N LEU A 8 -5.02 -6.05 0.85
CA LEU A 8 -4.05 -6.82 0.07
C LEU A 8 -4.61 -8.19 -0.34
N GLN A 9 -5.24 -8.91 0.60
CA GLN A 9 -5.87 -10.20 0.32
C GLN A 9 -6.99 -10.09 -0.72
N ARG A 10 -7.78 -9.02 -0.69
CA ARG A 10 -8.83 -8.81 -1.71
C ARG A 10 -8.20 -8.52 -3.07
N LEU A 11 -7.15 -7.69 -3.11
CA LEU A 11 -6.43 -7.38 -4.35
C LEU A 11 -5.81 -8.63 -4.98
N GLU A 12 -5.19 -9.51 -4.19
CA GLU A 12 -4.64 -10.79 -4.64
C GLU A 12 -5.73 -11.68 -5.26
N LYS A 13 -6.90 -11.77 -4.63
CA LYS A 13 -8.03 -12.53 -5.18
C LYS A 13 -8.51 -11.97 -6.51
N ILE A 14 -8.60 -10.64 -6.63
CA ILE A 14 -8.98 -9.98 -7.88
C ILE A 14 -7.98 -10.30 -9.00
N VAL A 15 -6.67 -10.22 -8.72
CA VAL A 15 -5.63 -10.57 -9.69
C VAL A 15 -5.79 -12.02 -10.12
N GLN A 16 -5.96 -12.95 -9.18
CA GLN A 16 -6.18 -14.37 -9.50
C GLN A 16 -7.45 -14.61 -10.32
N GLU A 17 -8.54 -13.89 -10.05
CA GLU A 17 -9.77 -13.98 -10.84
C GLU A 17 -9.57 -13.48 -12.27
N LEU A 18 -8.87 -12.35 -12.44
CA LEU A 18 -8.57 -11.78 -13.76
C LEU A 18 -7.60 -12.66 -14.58
N GLU A 19 -6.57 -13.23 -13.94
CA GLU A 19 -5.57 -14.09 -14.59
C GLU A 19 -6.16 -15.41 -15.11
N LYS A 20 -7.23 -15.92 -14.48
CA LYS A 20 -7.92 -17.13 -14.94
C LYS A 20 -8.57 -16.96 -16.31
N GLY A 21 -8.91 -15.73 -16.71
CA GLY A 21 -9.46 -15.43 -18.04
C GLY A 21 -10.88 -15.97 -18.30
N GLU A 22 -11.51 -16.63 -17.33
CA GLU A 22 -12.88 -17.17 -17.44
C GLU A 22 -13.97 -16.15 -17.08
N VAL A 23 -13.57 -14.92 -16.75
CA VAL A 23 -14.46 -13.87 -16.25
C VAL A 23 -15.04 -13.06 -17.44
N PRO A 24 -16.38 -12.87 -17.51
CA PRO A 24 -17.00 -12.04 -18.54
C PRO A 24 -16.45 -10.61 -18.54
N LEU A 25 -16.35 -9.99 -19.72
CA LEU A 25 -15.74 -8.66 -19.90
C LEU A 25 -16.26 -7.60 -18.92
N GLU A 26 -17.59 -7.50 -18.77
CA GLU A 26 -18.22 -6.55 -17.84
C GLU A 26 -17.75 -6.75 -16.40
N LYS A 27 -17.65 -8.01 -15.98
CA LYS A 27 -17.18 -8.36 -14.64
C LYS A 27 -15.68 -8.10 -14.49
N SER A 28 -14.89 -8.34 -15.53
CA SER A 28 -13.46 -8.01 -15.55
C SER A 28 -13.21 -6.52 -15.40
N LEU A 29 -14.04 -5.66 -16.01
CA LEU A 29 -13.97 -4.21 -15.83
C LEU A 29 -14.27 -3.80 -14.38
N THR A 30 -15.32 -4.37 -13.79
CA THR A 30 -15.64 -4.11 -12.37
C THR A 30 -14.52 -4.55 -11.42
N LEU A 31 -13.97 -5.74 -11.65
CA LEU A 31 -12.85 -6.27 -10.86
C LEU A 31 -11.60 -5.40 -11.01
N PHE A 32 -11.32 -4.90 -12.22
CA PHE A 32 -10.20 -4.00 -12.48
C PHE A 32 -10.35 -2.67 -11.74
N GLU A 33 -11.54 -2.04 -11.79
CA GLU A 33 -11.83 -0.82 -11.05
C GLU A 33 -11.67 -1.01 -9.53
N GLU A 34 -12.20 -2.11 -9.00
CA GLU A 34 -12.05 -2.47 -7.59
C GLU A 34 -10.56 -2.66 -7.23
N GLY A 35 -9.81 -3.38 -8.07
CA GLY A 35 -8.37 -3.60 -7.90
C GLY A 35 -7.57 -2.30 -7.87
N MET A 36 -7.91 -1.34 -8.74
CA MET A 36 -7.29 -0.01 -8.76
C MET A 36 -7.54 0.76 -7.47
N GLN A 37 -8.78 0.73 -6.96
CA GLN A 37 -9.14 1.39 -5.69
C GLN A 37 -8.43 0.77 -4.49
N LEU A 38 -8.35 -0.57 -4.44
CA LEU A 38 -7.64 -1.30 -3.39
C LEU A 38 -6.15 -0.99 -3.42
N SER A 39 -5.53 -1.03 -4.61
CA SER A 39 -4.10 -0.68 -4.78
C SER A 39 -3.79 0.73 -4.25
N ALA A 40 -4.61 1.72 -4.60
CA ALA A 40 -4.47 3.08 -4.09
C ALA A 40 -4.63 3.16 -2.55
N THR A 41 -5.57 2.39 -1.99
CA THR A 41 -5.80 2.33 -0.54
C THR A 41 -4.62 1.71 0.19
N CYS A 42 -4.14 0.56 -0.28
CA CYS A 42 -2.99 -0.13 0.28
C CYS A 42 -1.74 0.76 0.25
N ARG A 43 -1.49 1.48 -0.86
CA ARG A 43 -0.40 2.47 -0.95
C ARG A 43 -0.51 3.57 0.09
N LYS A 44 -1.71 4.15 0.25
CA LYS A 44 -1.95 5.22 1.24
C LYS A 44 -1.70 4.76 2.68
N GLU A 45 -2.05 3.51 3.01
CA GLU A 45 -1.80 2.95 4.35
C GLU A 45 -0.29 2.74 4.58
N LEU A 46 0.47 2.32 3.56
CA LEU A 46 1.94 2.21 3.63
C LEU A 46 2.60 3.58 3.82
N GLU A 47 2.22 4.59 3.03
CA GLU A 47 2.74 5.96 3.15
C GLU A 47 2.49 6.53 4.57
N GLN A 48 1.33 6.24 5.17
CA GLN A 48 1.05 6.64 6.55
C GLN A 48 1.92 5.90 7.58
N ALA A 49 2.20 4.62 7.36
CA ALA A 49 3.07 3.85 8.22
C ALA A 49 4.53 4.35 8.15
N GLU A 50 5.03 4.60 6.94
CA GLU A 50 6.36 5.17 6.70
C GLU A 50 6.51 6.54 7.37
N GLY A 51 5.53 7.43 7.20
CA GLY A 51 5.55 8.75 7.83
C GLY A 51 5.56 8.67 9.37
N LYS A 52 4.84 7.71 9.97
CA LYS A 52 4.90 7.48 11.42
C LYS A 52 6.27 7.01 11.87
N VAL A 53 6.91 6.11 11.11
CA VAL A 53 8.28 5.64 11.40
C VAL A 53 9.26 6.81 11.32
N GLU A 54 9.17 7.64 10.28
CA GLU A 54 10.04 8.81 10.12
C GLU A 54 9.92 9.79 11.30
N ILE A 55 8.69 10.07 11.74
CA ILE A 55 8.43 10.92 12.91
C ILE A 55 9.05 10.31 14.17
N LEU A 56 8.86 9.01 14.41
CA LEU A 56 9.43 8.32 15.58
C LEU A 56 10.96 8.35 15.55
N LEU A 57 11.58 8.13 14.39
CA LEU A 57 13.04 8.23 14.22
C LEU A 57 13.57 9.64 14.52
N LYS A 58 12.84 10.68 14.08
CA LYS A 58 13.18 12.08 14.39
C LYS A 58 13.01 12.40 15.87
N GLN A 59 11.98 11.85 16.53
CA GLN A 59 11.70 12.07 17.95
C GLN A 59 12.66 11.31 18.89
N ASN A 60 13.19 10.15 18.46
CA ASN A 60 14.13 9.35 19.25
C ASN A 60 15.61 9.83 19.19
N GLY A 61 15.88 11.00 18.59
CA GLY A 61 16.96 11.87 19.04
C GLY A 61 18.41 11.52 18.67
N LYS A 62 18.70 10.98 17.48
CA LYS A 62 20.08 11.01 16.92
C LYS A 62 20.10 11.20 15.40
N LEU A 63 19.79 12.40 14.95
CA LEU A 63 20.51 12.97 13.79
C LEU A 63 21.17 14.25 14.30
N GLN A 64 22.25 14.08 15.06
CA GLN A 64 23.26 15.14 15.08
C GLN A 64 23.86 15.14 13.68
N ALA A 65 23.44 16.09 12.86
CA ALA A 65 24.35 16.63 11.89
C ALA A 65 25.50 17.22 12.71
N GLU A 66 26.56 16.45 12.92
CA GLU A 66 27.83 17.07 13.22
C GLU A 66 28.15 17.90 11.98
N SER A 67 28.01 19.22 12.13
CA SER A 67 28.63 20.17 11.23
C SER A 67 30.09 19.75 11.09
N PHE A 68 30.46 19.21 9.94
CA PHE A 68 31.85 19.09 9.55
C PHE A 68 32.35 20.51 9.33
N GLU A 69 32.84 21.15 10.39
CA GLU A 69 33.78 22.26 10.22
C GLU A 69 35.16 21.65 9.96
N SER A 70 35.59 21.73 8.71
CA SER A 70 36.99 21.77 8.29
C SER A 70 37.06 22.49 6.94
#